data_AF-I0X5W3-F1
#
_entry.id   AF-I0X5W3-F1
#
_cell.length_a   1.000
_cell.length_b   1.000
_cell.length_c   1.000
_cell.angle_alpha   90.00
_cell.angle_beta   90.00
_cell.angle_gamma   90.00
#
_symmetry.space_group_name_H-M   'P 1'
#
loop_
_entity.id
_entity.type
_entity.pdbx_description
1 polymer ?
#
loop_
_entity_poly.entity_id
_entity_poly.type
_entity_poly.pdbx_seq_one_letter_code
_entity_poly.pdbx_strand_id
1 'polypeptide(L)'
;MFWIYDKKTESTKIKKNKTEFDIRDGLSSIQRTVLYAIYFLSESLKYEDIMLYEKGIPFDEIKRELKKNKFTAYSDEEVKNTIKSLTELKYPLLAVNQNREICITRVFDKMFEGQAGVDYSSDFILSSLFPNMLCNGGCGYSEHDINDVFQVISAFIKNRDITDDELHKILKDNSDKNLKILVEAFVNHRINVLGRLNRKKYDLYQKQIEILTNGSEKQKRKLGTHLSIEEYKNLQKNLDVRLRKYRQKCDRRTGIAARKRCFKLY
;
A
#
# COMPACT_ATOMS: atom_id res chain seq x y z
N MET A 1 5.09 -13.81 -15.54
CA MET A 1 4.35 -14.87 -14.83
C MET A 1 3.80 -14.17 -13.61
N PHE A 2 2.52 -13.80 -13.65
CA PHE A 2 1.84 -13.27 -12.46
C PHE A 2 1.41 -14.50 -11.68
N TRP A 3 2.00 -14.71 -10.52
CA TRP A 3 1.60 -15.77 -9.62
C TRP A 3 0.34 -15.27 -8.92
N ILE A 4 -0.82 -15.75 -9.36
CA ILE A 4 -2.02 -15.73 -8.52
C ILE A 4 -1.81 -16.91 -7.57
N TYR A 5 -1.32 -16.62 -6.37
CA TYR A 5 -1.07 -17.61 -5.35
C TYR A 5 -2.36 -17.83 -4.58
N ASP A 6 -3.00 -18.98 -4.82
CA ASP A 6 -4.22 -19.42 -4.15
C ASP A 6 -3.81 -20.49 -3.12
N LYS A 7 -3.39 -20.04 -1.94
CA LYS A 7 -3.25 -20.91 -0.76
C LYS A 7 -4.36 -20.49 0.20
N LYS A 8 -5.22 -21.43 0.57
CA LYS A 8 -6.22 -21.27 1.64
C LYS A 8 -5.54 -20.65 2.86
N THR A 9 -5.76 -19.36 3.08
CA THR A 9 -5.14 -18.61 4.17
C THR A 9 -5.69 -19.12 5.49
N GLU A 10 -4.79 -19.57 6.37
CA GLU A 10 -4.99 -19.44 7.81
C GLU A 10 -5.48 -18.02 8.11
N SER A 11 -6.34 -17.86 9.14
CA SER A 11 -6.94 -16.57 9.50
C SER A 11 -5.87 -15.47 9.49
N THR A 12 -5.99 -14.48 8.59
CA THR A 12 -5.10 -13.30 8.53
C THR A 12 -5.32 -12.35 9.70
N LYS A 13 -6.08 -12.78 10.70
CA LYS A 13 -6.49 -12.00 11.84
C LYS A 13 -5.99 -12.63 13.12
N ILE A 14 -5.36 -11.81 13.96
CA ILE A 14 -4.90 -12.19 15.30
C ILE A 14 -5.70 -11.38 16.33
N LYS A 15 -6.10 -12.04 17.41
CA LYS A 15 -6.84 -11.42 18.51
C LYS A 15 -5.94 -11.23 19.72
N LYS A 16 -6.00 -10.05 20.32
CA LYS A 16 -5.53 -9.78 21.68
C LYS A 16 -6.68 -9.19 22.47
N ASN A 17 -7.07 -9.85 23.55
CA ASN A 17 -8.27 -9.52 24.31
C ASN A 17 -9.52 -9.50 23.40
N LYS A 18 -10.28 -8.40 23.40
CA LYS A 18 -11.47 -8.19 22.55
C LYS A 18 -11.15 -7.53 21.21
N THR A 19 -9.88 -7.24 20.91
CA THR A 19 -9.47 -6.50 19.71
C THR A 19 -8.79 -7.43 18.71
N GLU A 20 -9.21 -7.32 17.45
CA GLU A 20 -8.71 -8.11 16.33
C GLU A 20 -7.88 -7.22 15.39
N PHE A 21 -6.74 -7.72 14.95
CA PHE A 21 -5.79 -7.03 14.08
C PHE A 21 -5.56 -7.88 12.83
N ASP A 22 -5.42 -7.24 11.67
CA ASP A 22 -5.03 -7.96 10.46
C ASP A 22 -3.50 -7.96 10.31
N ILE A 23 -2.91 -9.13 10.09
CA ILE A 23 -1.44 -9.29 10.04
C ILE A 23 -0.80 -8.65 8.80
N ARG A 24 -1.60 -8.33 7.78
CA ARG A 24 -1.09 -7.73 6.53
C ARG A 24 -0.75 -6.26 6.67
N ASP A 25 -1.49 -5.52 7.50
CA ASP A 25 -1.25 -4.11 7.78
C ASP A 25 -0.98 -3.81 9.26
N GLY A 26 -1.08 -4.80 10.15
CA GLY A 26 -0.82 -4.63 11.58
C GLY A 26 -1.83 -3.75 12.32
N LEU A 27 -3.03 -3.53 11.76
CA LEU A 27 -4.00 -2.60 12.33
C LEU A 27 -5.30 -3.31 12.71
N SER A 28 -5.92 -2.78 13.77
CA SER A 28 -7.31 -3.06 14.11
C SER A 28 -8.28 -2.29 13.21
N SER A 29 -9.56 -2.71 13.20
CA SER A 29 -10.60 -2.04 12.40
C SER A 29 -10.78 -0.56 12.78
N ILE A 30 -10.75 -0.22 14.07
CA ILE A 30 -10.84 1.19 14.51
C ILE A 30 -9.63 2.02 14.06
N GLN A 31 -8.42 1.48 14.19
CA GLN A 31 -7.20 2.15 13.74
C GLN A 31 -7.25 2.42 12.23
N ARG A 32 -7.62 1.42 11.42
CA ARG A 32 -7.81 1.62 9.97
C ARG A 32 -8.83 2.69 9.65
N THR A 33 -9.96 2.66 10.34
CA THR A 33 -11.07 3.59 10.11
C THR A 33 -10.68 5.02 10.42
N VAL A 34 -9.97 5.25 11.53
CA VAL A 34 -9.42 6.56 11.88
C VAL A 34 -8.39 7.02 10.86
N LEU A 35 -7.48 6.14 10.44
CA LEU A 35 -6.48 6.47 9.41
C LEU A 35 -7.12 6.80 8.06
N TYR A 36 -8.21 6.12 7.66
CA TYR A 36 -8.95 6.47 6.44
C TYR A 36 -9.59 7.85 6.51
N ALA A 37 -10.20 8.22 7.63
CA ALA A 37 -10.75 9.55 7.81
C ALA A 37 -9.66 10.64 7.65
N ILE A 38 -8.49 10.41 8.24
CA ILE A 38 -7.32 11.28 8.08
C ILE A 38 -6.85 11.30 6.62
N TYR A 39 -6.80 10.15 5.95
CA TYR A 39 -6.41 10.03 4.55
C TYR A 39 -7.29 10.88 3.64
N PHE A 40 -8.63 10.80 3.77
CA PHE A 40 -9.55 11.60 2.96
C PHE A 40 -9.43 13.11 3.21
N LEU A 41 -9.21 13.51 4.46
CA LEU A 41 -8.95 14.91 4.79
C LEU A 41 -7.61 15.37 4.21
N SER A 42 -6.59 14.52 4.21
CA SER A 42 -5.29 14.84 3.60
C SER A 42 -5.31 14.88 2.08
N GLU A 43 -6.10 14.05 1.38
CA GLU A 43 -6.26 14.17 -0.09
C GLU A 43 -6.97 15.47 -0.49
N SER A 44 -7.84 16.01 0.36
CA SER A 44 -8.47 17.32 0.13
C SER A 44 -7.45 18.47 0.20
N LEU A 45 -6.35 18.25 0.93
CA LEU A 45 -5.19 19.11 1.02
C LEU A 45 -4.17 18.67 -0.05
N LYS A 46 -4.34 19.12 -1.30
CA LYS A 46 -3.36 18.87 -2.38
C LYS A 46 -1.96 19.29 -1.91
N TYR A 47 -1.07 18.34 -1.61
CA TYR A 47 0.33 18.63 -1.29
C TYR A 47 1.28 17.93 -2.25
N GLU A 48 2.01 18.77 -2.99
CA GLU A 48 3.31 18.46 -3.58
C GLU A 48 4.32 18.32 -2.43
N ASP A 49 5.05 17.21 -2.44
CA ASP A 49 6.26 16.90 -1.66
C ASP A 49 6.31 17.34 -0.18
N ILE A 50 6.22 16.32 0.70
CA ILE A 50 6.75 16.32 2.08
C ILE A 50 6.14 17.41 2.99
N MET A 51 5.12 17.05 3.76
CA MET A 51 4.56 17.95 4.78
C MET A 51 5.60 18.27 5.86
N LEU A 52 5.98 19.55 5.89
CA LEU A 52 6.40 20.26 7.09
C LEU A 52 5.27 20.17 8.13
N TYR A 53 5.61 19.93 9.40
CA TYR A 53 4.71 19.77 10.57
C TYR A 53 3.80 20.99 10.88
N GLU A 54 3.69 21.97 9.98
CA GLU A 54 3.09 23.28 10.24
C GLU A 54 1.57 23.32 10.05
N LYS A 55 0.98 22.42 9.26
CA LYS A 55 -0.47 22.34 9.04
C LYS A 55 -0.99 20.95 9.37
N GLY A 56 -1.68 20.81 10.50
CA GLY A 56 -2.33 19.56 10.88
C GLY A 56 -3.84 19.57 10.61
N ILE A 57 -4.49 18.46 10.93
CA ILE A 57 -5.95 18.29 10.84
C ILE A 57 -6.53 18.43 12.25
N PRO A 58 -7.48 19.35 12.49
CA PRO A 58 -8.17 19.46 13.77
C PRO A 58 -8.98 18.19 14.09
N PHE A 59 -9.04 17.81 15.37
CA PHE A 59 -9.79 16.63 15.81
C PHE A 59 -11.27 16.64 15.41
N ASP A 60 -11.91 17.81 15.43
CA ASP A 60 -13.31 17.96 15.05
C ASP A 60 -13.56 17.70 13.55
N GLU A 61 -12.56 17.91 12.69
CA GLU A 61 -12.65 17.56 11.27
C GLU A 61 -12.59 16.05 11.08
N ILE A 62 -11.71 15.36 11.80
CA ILE A 62 -11.63 13.88 11.78
C ILE A 62 -12.98 13.28 12.20
N LYS A 63 -13.58 13.81 13.28
CA LYS A 63 -14.92 13.38 13.73
C LYS A 63 -15.99 13.60 12.65
N ARG A 64 -15.95 14.74 11.97
CA ARG A 64 -16.90 15.06 10.90
C ARG A 64 -16.76 14.08 9.73
N GLU A 65 -15.53 13.76 9.33
CA GLU A 65 -15.27 12.83 8.23
C GLU A 65 -15.67 11.39 8.58
N LEU A 66 -15.44 10.95 9.83
CA LEU A 66 -15.91 9.66 10.32
C LEU A 66 -17.44 9.53 10.24
N LYS A 67 -18.16 10.57 10.68
CA LYS A 67 -19.64 10.61 10.60
C LYS A 67 -20.13 10.59 9.16
N LYS A 68 -19.51 11.38 8.27
CA LYS A 68 -19.88 11.51 6.85
C LYS A 68 -19.75 10.19 6.10
N ASN A 69 -18.70 9.43 6.36
CA ASN A 69 -18.46 8.13 5.72
C ASN A 69 -19.18 6.96 6.41
N LYS A 70 -20.13 7.24 7.33
CA LYS A 70 -20.91 6.24 8.07
C LYS A 70 -20.04 5.22 8.83
N PHE A 71 -18.84 5.64 9.23
CA PHE A 71 -17.99 4.89 10.14
C PHE A 71 -18.49 5.06 11.58
N THR A 72 -19.75 4.70 11.84
CA THR A 72 -20.46 5.10 13.07
C THR A 72 -20.57 3.95 14.07
N ALA A 73 -19.65 3.93 15.05
CA ALA A 73 -19.84 3.30 16.37
C ALA A 73 -18.80 3.74 17.44
N TYR A 74 -17.92 4.71 17.19
CA TYR A 74 -16.84 5.06 18.14
C TYR A 74 -17.12 6.35 18.89
N SER A 75 -16.92 6.32 20.20
CA SER A 75 -16.91 7.49 21.07
C SER A 75 -15.70 8.39 20.80
N ASP A 76 -15.82 9.67 21.16
CA ASP A 76 -14.70 10.62 21.07
C ASP A 76 -13.45 10.12 21.81
N GLU A 77 -13.65 9.42 22.94
CA GLU A 77 -12.59 8.86 23.76
C GLU A 77 -11.89 7.69 23.04
N GLU A 78 -12.62 6.81 22.38
CA GLU A 78 -12.04 5.74 21.56
C GLU A 78 -11.22 6.29 20.39
N VAL A 79 -11.72 7.34 19.72
CA VAL A 79 -10.99 7.99 18.62
C VAL A 79 -9.72 8.66 19.15
N LYS A 80 -9.79 9.39 20.26
CA LYS A 80 -8.61 10.02 20.89
C LYS A 80 -7.56 9.00 21.32
N ASN A 81 -7.98 7.92 21.98
CA ASN A 81 -7.07 6.85 22.39
C ASN A 81 -6.46 6.14 21.19
N THR A 82 -7.22 5.97 20.11
CA THR A 82 -6.70 5.43 18.84
C THR A 82 -5.64 6.34 18.25
N ILE A 83 -5.91 7.65 18.10
CA ILE A 83 -4.94 8.62 17.59
C ILE A 83 -3.68 8.62 18.47
N LYS A 84 -3.84 8.68 19.79
CA LYS A 84 -2.73 8.63 20.75
C LYS A 84 -1.88 7.37 20.54
N SER A 85 -2.51 6.20 20.45
CA SER A 85 -1.79 4.94 20.20
C SER A 85 -1.00 4.93 18.89
N LEU A 86 -1.50 5.63 17.85
CA LEU A 86 -0.84 5.73 16.54
C LEU A 86 0.32 6.76 16.53
N THR A 87 0.36 7.66 17.51
CA THR A 87 1.44 8.64 17.73
C THR A 87 2.58 8.10 18.60
N GLU A 88 2.29 7.12 19.45
CA GLU A 88 3.24 6.56 20.43
C GLU A 88 3.99 5.30 19.93
N LEU A 89 3.75 4.87 18.68
CA LEU A 89 4.45 3.72 18.09
C LEU A 89 5.94 4.00 17.87
N LYS A 90 6.78 2.95 17.85
CA LYS A 90 8.21 3.04 17.48
C LYS A 90 8.46 3.79 16.18
N TYR A 91 7.63 3.53 15.18
CA TYR A 91 7.54 4.24 13.92
C TYR A 91 6.15 4.90 13.84
N PRO A 92 5.98 6.12 14.38
CA PRO A 92 4.69 6.78 14.48
C PRO A 92 4.02 6.91 13.12
N LEU A 93 2.72 6.57 13.08
CA LEU A 93 1.87 6.78 11.90
C LEU A 93 1.33 8.19 11.88
N LEU A 94 1.13 8.80 13.05
CA LEU A 94 0.65 10.15 13.21
C LEU A 94 1.61 10.93 14.10
N ALA A 95 1.55 12.25 14.01
CA ALA A 95 2.20 13.16 14.94
C ALA A 95 1.19 14.23 15.39
N VAL A 96 1.51 14.96 16.45
CA VAL A 96 0.71 16.08 16.93
C VAL A 96 1.59 17.33 16.99
N ASN A 97 1.16 18.41 16.35
CA ASN A 97 1.89 19.67 16.35
C ASN A 97 1.61 20.51 17.60
N GLN A 98 2.25 21.69 17.70
CA GLN A 98 2.09 22.61 18.83
C GLN A 98 0.64 23.12 19.00
N ASN A 99 -0.12 23.18 17.91
CA ASN A 99 -1.53 23.58 17.90
C ASN A 99 -2.47 22.43 18.27
N ARG A 100 -1.94 21.26 18.66
CA ARG A 100 -2.69 20.02 18.94
C ARG A 100 -3.45 19.47 17.73
N GLU A 101 -2.97 19.80 16.53
CA GLU A 101 -3.51 19.27 15.29
C GLU A 101 -2.77 17.97 14.90
N ILE A 102 -3.48 17.08 14.22
CA ILE A 102 -2.98 15.77 13.83
C ILE A 102 -2.24 15.90 12.49
N CYS A 103 -0.97 15.52 12.47
CA CYS A 103 -0.14 15.48 11.27
C CYS A 103 0.09 14.02 10.82
N ILE A 104 0.21 13.82 9.51
CA ILE A 104 0.62 12.52 8.94
C ILE A 104 2.15 12.40 8.90
N THR A 105 2.67 11.19 9.03
CA THR A 105 4.11 10.93 8.93
C THR A 105 4.48 10.28 7.60
N ARG A 106 5.78 10.14 7.31
CA ARG A 106 6.23 9.37 6.14
C ARG A 106 5.81 7.89 6.20
N VAL A 107 5.64 7.34 7.41
CA VAL A 107 5.16 5.97 7.61
C VAL A 107 3.70 5.88 7.20
N PHE A 108 2.87 6.89 7.53
CA PHE A 108 1.49 7.00 7.05
C PHE A 108 1.42 6.88 5.53
N ASP A 109 2.22 7.67 4.79
CA ASP A 109 2.21 7.62 3.33
C ASP A 109 2.49 6.22 2.80
N LYS A 110 3.42 5.50 3.43
CA LYS A 110 3.75 4.12 3.08
C LYS A 110 2.65 3.12 3.40
N MET A 111 1.78 3.40 4.38
CA MET A 111 0.59 2.58 4.63
C MET A 111 -0.47 2.73 3.53
N PHE A 112 -0.51 3.88 2.85
CA PHE A 112 -1.49 4.21 1.82
C PHE A 112 -0.94 4.15 0.39
N GLU A 113 0.33 3.78 0.20
CA GLU A 113 0.97 3.73 -1.12
C GLU A 113 0.35 2.65 -2.02
N GLY A 114 -0.62 3.05 -2.86
CA GLY A 114 -1.41 2.16 -3.72
C GLY A 114 -2.86 2.01 -3.30
N GLN A 115 -3.33 2.80 -2.32
CA GLN A 115 -4.70 2.79 -1.84
C GLN A 115 -5.70 3.41 -2.81
N ALA A 116 -5.28 4.38 -3.64
CA ALA A 116 -6.19 5.04 -4.58
C ALA A 116 -7.02 4.03 -5.40
N GLY A 117 -8.30 4.32 -5.65
CA GLY A 117 -9.17 3.48 -6.48
C GLY A 117 -9.41 2.05 -5.98
N VAL A 118 -9.13 1.79 -4.71
CA VAL A 118 -9.50 0.56 -4.01
C VAL A 118 -10.77 0.84 -3.19
N ASP A 119 -11.68 -0.14 -3.13
CA ASP A 119 -12.95 0.02 -2.41
C ASP A 119 -12.74 0.18 -0.89
N TYR A 120 -13.54 1.04 -0.27
CA TYR A 120 -13.39 1.49 1.11
C TYR A 120 -14.52 0.95 1.98
N SER A 121 -14.44 -0.33 2.35
CA SER A 121 -15.30 -0.92 3.38
C SER A 121 -14.59 -0.96 4.74
N SER A 122 -15.34 -1.05 5.84
CA SER A 122 -14.82 -1.14 7.22
C SER A 122 -13.95 -2.38 7.48
N ASP A 123 -14.08 -3.40 6.64
CA ASP A 123 -13.30 -4.64 6.66
C ASP A 123 -12.10 -4.61 5.70
N PHE A 124 -11.90 -3.49 5.00
CA PHE A 124 -10.79 -3.35 4.05
C PHE A 124 -9.46 -3.16 4.76
N ILE A 125 -8.37 -3.54 4.09
CA ILE A 125 -7.01 -3.57 4.63
C ILE A 125 -6.18 -2.55 3.88
N LEU A 126 -5.36 -1.80 4.61
CA LEU A 126 -4.58 -0.75 3.96
C LEU A 126 -3.65 -1.36 2.93
N SER A 127 -3.44 -0.66 1.80
CA SER A 127 -2.47 -1.02 0.77
C SER A 127 -1.02 -0.79 1.23
N SER A 128 -0.70 -1.23 2.46
CA SER A 128 0.56 -0.94 3.11
C SER A 128 1.74 -1.57 2.40
N LEU A 129 2.77 -0.74 2.16
CA LEU A 129 4.11 -1.17 1.78
C LEU A 129 5.07 -1.15 2.98
N PHE A 130 4.60 -0.74 4.16
CA PHE A 130 5.35 -0.75 5.41
C PHE A 130 4.94 -1.97 6.27
N PRO A 131 5.90 -2.81 6.73
CA PRO A 131 5.62 -4.00 7.54
C PRO A 131 5.23 -3.63 8.97
N ASN A 132 4.10 -2.96 9.16
CA ASN A 132 3.70 -2.33 10.40
C ASN A 132 3.60 -3.29 11.58
N MET A 133 3.02 -4.49 11.42
CA MET A 133 2.96 -5.48 12.50
C MET A 133 4.36 -5.90 12.99
N LEU A 134 5.35 -5.97 12.10
CA LEU A 134 6.72 -6.34 12.45
C LEU A 134 7.48 -5.14 13.04
N CYS A 135 7.32 -3.94 12.49
CA CYS A 135 8.08 -2.78 12.94
C CYS A 135 7.52 -2.12 14.21
N ASN A 136 6.19 -1.99 14.30
CA ASN A 136 5.48 -1.33 15.40
C ASN A 136 4.89 -2.32 16.41
N GLY A 137 5.08 -3.62 16.19
CA GLY A 137 4.49 -4.66 17.01
C GLY A 137 2.96 -4.59 17.02
N GLY A 138 2.39 -5.02 18.15
CA GLY A 138 0.95 -5.06 18.37
C GLY A 138 0.47 -6.47 18.67
N CYS A 139 -0.70 -6.63 19.27
CA CYS A 139 -1.25 -7.97 19.57
C CYS A 139 -0.38 -8.93 20.40
N GLY A 140 0.66 -8.45 21.10
CA GLY A 140 1.60 -9.33 21.84
C GLY A 140 2.85 -9.69 21.04
N TYR A 141 3.03 -9.07 19.86
CA TYR A 141 4.26 -9.04 19.09
C TYR A 141 5.12 -7.84 19.48
N SER A 142 6.43 -8.06 19.48
CA SER A 142 7.45 -7.07 19.81
C SER A 142 7.71 -6.10 18.66
N GLU A 143 8.31 -4.95 18.99
CA GLU A 143 8.64 -3.90 18.03
C GLU A 143 10.08 -4.08 17.49
N HIS A 144 10.23 -4.35 16.20
CA HIS A 144 11.54 -4.66 15.60
C HIS A 144 12.19 -3.48 14.91
N ASP A 145 13.52 -3.49 14.75
CA ASP A 145 14.20 -2.49 13.91
C ASP A 145 13.86 -2.72 12.44
N ILE A 146 13.57 -1.63 11.73
CA ILE A 146 13.16 -1.68 10.32
C ILE A 146 14.20 -2.36 9.42
N ASN A 147 15.51 -2.23 9.72
CA ASN A 147 16.56 -2.86 8.91
C ASN A 147 16.58 -4.36 9.12
N ASP A 148 16.42 -4.83 10.35
CA ASP A 148 16.36 -6.26 10.67
C ASP A 148 15.08 -6.89 10.06
N VAL A 149 13.94 -6.18 10.12
CA VAL A 149 12.71 -6.59 9.43
C VAL A 149 12.91 -6.70 7.92
N PHE A 150 13.61 -5.75 7.29
CA PHE A 150 13.92 -5.83 5.85
C PHE A 150 14.86 -7.00 5.51
N GLN A 151 15.82 -7.32 6.38
CA GLN A 151 16.66 -8.49 6.20
C GLN A 151 15.85 -9.79 6.27
N VAL A 152 14.92 -9.90 7.22
CA VAL A 152 13.98 -11.02 7.33
C VAL A 152 13.11 -11.17 6.08
N ILE A 153 12.51 -10.07 5.62
CA ILE A 153 11.72 -10.07 4.39
C ILE A 153 12.57 -10.50 3.18
N SER A 154 13.80 -9.99 3.08
CA SER A 154 14.74 -10.33 2.00
C SER A 154 15.13 -11.81 2.03
N ALA A 155 15.41 -12.35 3.22
CA ALA A 155 15.72 -13.76 3.42
C ALA A 155 14.54 -14.65 3.02
N PHE A 156 13.32 -14.32 3.45
CA PHE A 156 12.11 -15.05 3.06
C PHE A 156 11.82 -14.97 1.56
N ILE A 157 12.05 -13.83 0.90
CA ILE A 157 11.89 -13.71 -0.55
C ILE A 157 12.88 -14.61 -1.30
N LYS A 158 14.13 -14.71 -0.81
CA LYS A 158 15.17 -15.56 -1.40
C LYS A 158 14.95 -17.04 -1.14
N ASN A 159 14.45 -17.39 0.04
CA ASN A 159 14.15 -18.76 0.45
C ASN A 159 12.79 -18.81 1.14
N ARG A 160 11.75 -19.27 0.43
CA ARG A 160 10.38 -19.39 0.97
C ARG A 160 10.23 -20.50 2.01
N ASP A 161 11.15 -21.45 2.02
CA ASP A 161 11.16 -22.58 2.95
C ASP A 161 11.91 -22.29 4.24
N ILE A 162 12.49 -21.09 4.38
CA ILE A 162 13.15 -20.63 5.62
C ILE A 162 12.25 -20.86 6.83
N THR A 163 12.85 -21.32 7.93
CA THR A 163 12.17 -21.68 9.17
C THR A 163 12.01 -20.47 10.11
N ASP A 164 11.08 -20.56 11.07
CA ASP A 164 10.92 -19.52 12.10
C ASP A 164 12.23 -19.26 12.85
N ASP A 165 12.94 -20.32 13.25
CA ASP A 165 14.22 -20.22 13.97
C ASP A 165 15.29 -19.47 13.17
N GLU A 166 15.32 -19.67 11.85
CA GLU A 166 16.24 -18.94 10.97
C GLU A 166 15.85 -17.46 10.84
N LEU A 167 14.56 -17.14 10.77
CA LEU A 167 14.09 -15.76 10.74
C LEU A 167 14.36 -15.04 12.07
N HIS A 168 14.17 -15.72 13.19
CA HIS A 168 14.45 -15.20 14.53
C HIS A 168 15.93 -14.86 14.74
N LYS A 169 16.84 -15.69 14.22
CA LYS A 169 18.29 -15.39 14.22
C LYS A 169 18.61 -14.08 13.49
N ILE A 170 17.85 -13.74 12.44
CA ILE A 170 18.03 -12.49 11.70
C ILE A 170 17.45 -11.30 12.47
N LEU A 171 16.25 -11.43 13.05
CA LEU A 171 15.66 -10.39 13.90
C LEU A 171 16.42 -10.14 15.20
N LYS A 172 17.26 -11.10 15.62
CA LYS A 172 17.94 -11.09 16.93
C LYS A 172 16.94 -11.02 18.10
N ASP A 173 15.75 -11.57 17.88
CA ASP A 173 14.67 -11.66 18.87
C ASP A 173 13.87 -12.95 18.62
N ASN A 174 13.52 -13.64 19.70
CA ASN A 174 12.77 -14.90 19.71
C ASN A 174 11.38 -14.74 20.36
N SER A 175 10.95 -13.51 20.66
CA SER A 175 9.71 -13.25 21.40
C SER A 175 8.43 -13.53 20.58
N ASP A 176 8.52 -13.41 19.26
CA ASP A 176 7.36 -13.45 18.36
C ASP A 176 7.02 -14.85 17.85
N LYS A 177 5.90 -15.42 18.29
CA LYS A 177 5.44 -16.71 17.77
C LYS A 177 4.92 -16.60 16.34
N ASN A 178 5.22 -17.58 15.48
CA ASN A 178 4.74 -17.66 14.09
C ASN A 178 5.26 -16.54 13.18
N LEU A 179 6.52 -16.14 13.34
CA LEU A 179 7.14 -15.05 12.60
C LEU A 179 7.05 -15.24 11.06
N LYS A 180 7.25 -16.45 10.55
CA LYS A 180 7.13 -16.79 9.13
C LYS A 180 5.74 -16.49 8.59
N ILE A 181 4.68 -16.77 9.36
CA ILE A 181 3.30 -16.50 8.93
C ILE A 181 3.08 -14.99 8.77
N LEU A 182 3.60 -14.18 9.70
CA LEU A 182 3.53 -12.71 9.60
C LEU A 182 4.27 -12.19 8.37
N VAL A 183 5.51 -12.65 8.17
CA VAL A 183 6.36 -12.26 7.05
C VAL A 183 5.73 -12.68 5.73
N GLU A 184 5.21 -13.91 5.64
CA GLU A 184 4.54 -14.44 4.45
C GLU A 184 3.29 -13.61 4.10
N ALA A 185 2.43 -13.33 5.08
CA ALA A 185 1.23 -12.56 4.87
C ALA A 185 1.53 -11.14 4.39
N PHE A 186 2.51 -10.46 5.01
CA PHE A 186 2.94 -9.14 4.56
C PHE A 186 3.54 -9.17 3.16
N VAL A 187 4.44 -10.11 2.85
CA VAL A 187 5.08 -10.21 1.53
C VAL A 187 4.05 -10.47 0.44
N ASN A 188 3.09 -11.37 0.67
CA ASN A 188 2.04 -11.68 -0.29
C ASN A 188 1.10 -10.47 -0.51
N HIS A 189 0.72 -9.78 0.57
CA HIS A 189 -0.02 -8.53 0.49
C HIS A 189 0.73 -7.46 -0.32
N ARG A 190 2.01 -7.26 -0.02
CA ARG A 190 2.88 -6.30 -0.70
C ARG A 190 3.01 -6.59 -2.19
N ILE A 191 3.13 -7.86 -2.60
CA ILE A 191 3.15 -8.25 -4.02
C ILE A 191 1.85 -7.83 -4.71
N ASN A 192 0.70 -8.02 -4.07
CA ASN A 192 -0.59 -7.62 -4.62
C ASN A 192 -0.71 -6.10 -4.76
N VAL A 193 -0.29 -5.33 -3.75
CA VAL A 193 -0.26 -3.85 -3.80
C VAL A 193 0.64 -3.38 -4.94
N LEU A 194 1.88 -3.87 -5.02
CA LEU A 194 2.83 -3.52 -6.07
C LEU A 194 2.30 -3.91 -7.46
N GLY A 195 1.57 -5.02 -7.57
CA GLY A 195 0.86 -5.42 -8.79
C GLY A 195 -0.15 -4.37 -9.25
N ARG A 196 -0.99 -3.86 -8.32
CA ARG A 196 -1.96 -2.78 -8.62
C ARG A 196 -1.27 -1.49 -9.02
N LEU A 197 -0.24 -1.06 -8.29
CA LEU A 197 0.54 0.14 -8.60
C LEU A 197 1.17 0.06 -9.99
N ASN A 198 1.79 -1.07 -10.31
CA ASN A 198 2.41 -1.29 -11.62
C ASN A 198 1.36 -1.31 -12.75
N ARG A 199 0.18 -1.89 -12.51
CA ARG A 199 -0.93 -1.86 -13.49
C ARG A 199 -1.41 -0.45 -13.75
N LYS A 200 -1.62 0.36 -12.71
CA LYS A 200 -2.00 1.78 -12.88
C LYS A 200 -0.97 2.58 -13.67
N LYS A 201 0.31 2.39 -13.37
CA LYS A 201 1.40 3.00 -14.15
C LYS A 201 1.32 2.57 -15.62
N TYR A 202 1.10 1.28 -15.87
CA TYR A 202 0.94 0.75 -17.22
C TYR A 202 -0.27 1.36 -17.95
N ASP A 203 -1.44 1.41 -17.31
CA ASP A 203 -2.65 1.98 -17.87
C ASP A 203 -2.47 3.48 -18.16
N LEU A 204 -1.76 4.21 -17.30
CA LEU A 204 -1.40 5.61 -17.53
C LEU A 204 -0.48 5.75 -18.77
N TYR A 205 0.56 4.93 -18.87
CA TYR A 205 1.43 4.91 -20.05
C TYR A 205 0.64 4.59 -21.32
N GLN A 206 -0.24 3.60 -21.27
CA GLN A 206 -1.09 3.22 -22.40
C GLN A 206 -1.97 4.39 -22.86
N LYS A 207 -2.63 5.08 -21.92
CA LYS A 207 -3.42 6.29 -22.22
C LYS A 207 -2.57 7.40 -22.84
N GLN A 208 -1.37 7.64 -22.31
CA GLN A 208 -0.45 8.65 -22.85
C GLN A 208 -0.02 8.30 -24.28
N ILE A 209 0.27 7.03 -24.56
CA ILE A 209 0.60 6.56 -25.91
C ILE A 209 -0.57 6.72 -26.86
N GLU A 210 -1.79 6.39 -26.42
CA GLU A 210 -3.00 6.57 -27.22
C GLU A 210 -3.23 8.04 -27.58
N ILE A 211 -3.03 8.96 -26.62
CA ILE A 211 -3.07 10.41 -26.89
C ILE A 211 -1.97 10.81 -27.89
N LEU A 212 -0.75 10.31 -27.74
CA LEU A 212 0.35 10.61 -28.66
C LEU A 212 0.13 10.05 -30.07
N THR A 213 -0.56 8.93 -30.20
CA THR A 213 -0.77 8.26 -31.49
C THR A 213 -2.02 8.80 -32.19
N ASN A 214 -3.14 8.88 -31.47
CA ASN A 214 -4.48 9.11 -32.02
C ASN A 214 -5.12 10.41 -31.52
N GLY A 215 -4.54 11.09 -30.54
CA GLY A 215 -5.10 12.31 -29.98
C GLY A 215 -5.03 13.50 -30.95
N SER A 216 -5.88 14.50 -30.70
CA SER A 216 -5.80 15.79 -31.39
C SER A 216 -4.49 16.53 -31.06
N GLU A 217 -4.05 17.42 -31.95
CA GLU A 217 -2.86 18.26 -31.71
C GLU A 217 -2.94 19.05 -30.38
N LYS A 218 -4.15 19.47 -29.98
CA LYS A 218 -4.37 20.12 -28.69
C LYS A 218 -4.05 19.19 -27.51
N GLN A 219 -4.46 17.93 -27.57
CA GLN A 219 -4.19 16.93 -26.52
C GLN A 219 -2.70 16.55 -26.48
N LYS A 220 -2.06 16.39 -27.64
CA LYS A 220 -0.62 16.12 -27.76
C LYS A 220 0.21 17.25 -27.17
N ARG A 221 -0.11 18.52 -27.51
CA ARG A 221 0.58 19.70 -26.95
C ARG A 221 0.46 19.78 -25.44
N LYS A 222 -0.73 19.52 -24.89
CA LYS A 222 -0.97 19.50 -23.43
C LYS A 222 -0.20 18.38 -22.72
N LEU A 223 0.02 17.24 -23.37
CA LEU A 223 0.86 16.17 -22.81
C LEU A 223 2.36 16.53 -22.88
N GLY A 224 2.79 17.15 -23.99
CA GLY A 224 4.18 17.58 -24.20
C GLY A 224 4.64 18.69 -23.25
N THR A 225 3.74 19.53 -22.73
CA THR A 225 4.07 20.54 -21.71
C THR A 225 4.42 19.95 -20.34
N HIS A 226 4.18 18.66 -20.11
CA HIS A 226 4.42 17.98 -18.82
C HIS A 226 5.50 16.88 -18.90
N LEU A 227 6.18 16.71 -20.03
CA LEU A 227 7.23 15.72 -20.21
C LEU A 227 8.52 16.43 -20.65
N SER A 228 9.64 16.14 -19.99
CA SER A 228 10.94 16.53 -20.55
C SER A 228 11.21 15.78 -21.86
N ILE A 229 11.95 16.39 -22.78
CA ILE A 229 12.32 15.78 -24.08
C ILE A 229 13.04 14.43 -23.87
N GLU A 230 13.74 14.27 -22.75
CA GLU A 230 14.47 13.05 -22.38
C GLU A 230 13.54 11.95 -21.86
N GLU A 231 12.54 12.28 -21.05
CA GLU A 231 11.46 11.35 -20.66
C GLU A 231 10.64 10.89 -21.87
N TYR A 232 10.37 11.79 -22.81
CA TYR A 232 9.69 11.49 -24.07
C TYR A 232 10.48 10.46 -24.91
N LYS A 233 11.78 10.66 -25.10
CA LYS A 233 12.66 9.73 -25.84
C LYS A 233 12.81 8.38 -25.12
N ASN A 234 12.90 8.39 -23.80
CA ASN A 234 12.97 7.17 -23.00
C ASN A 234 11.66 6.37 -23.01
N LEU A 235 10.50 7.03 -23.03
CA LEU A 235 9.20 6.36 -23.18
C LEU A 235 9.07 5.66 -24.53
N GLN A 236 9.43 6.34 -25.64
CA GLN A 236 9.43 5.73 -26.97
C GLN A 236 10.37 4.51 -27.07
N LYS A 237 11.61 4.65 -26.59
CA LYS A 237 12.62 3.59 -26.66
C LYS A 237 12.25 2.35 -25.82
N ASN A 238 11.64 2.57 -24.64
CA ASN A 238 11.18 1.47 -23.79
C ASN A 238 9.91 0.79 -24.33
N LEU A 239 9.10 1.51 -25.10
CA LEU A 239 7.88 0.97 -25.72
C LEU A 239 8.20 -0.13 -26.73
N ASP A 240 9.15 0.13 -27.62
CA ASP A 240 9.55 -0.81 -28.66
C ASP A 240 10.11 -2.10 -28.06
N VAL A 241 10.89 -2.00 -26.98
CA VAL A 241 11.48 -3.16 -26.31
C VAL A 241 10.43 -3.97 -25.54
N ARG A 242 9.49 -3.31 -24.85
CA ARG A 242 8.47 -3.98 -24.04
C ARG A 242 7.35 -4.59 -24.89
N LEU A 243 6.88 -3.89 -25.94
CA LEU A 243 5.89 -4.43 -26.88
C LEU A 243 6.43 -5.62 -27.66
N ARG A 244 7.70 -5.60 -28.09
CA ARG A 244 8.35 -6.77 -28.73
C ARG A 244 8.44 -7.97 -27.78
N LYS A 245 8.85 -7.76 -26.53
CA LYS A 245 8.91 -8.83 -25.51
C LYS A 245 7.53 -9.38 -25.14
N TYR A 246 6.49 -8.55 -25.15
CA TYR A 246 5.12 -8.97 -24.87
C TYR A 246 4.52 -9.76 -26.05
N ARG A 247 4.68 -9.27 -27.30
CA ARG A 247 4.25 -9.98 -28.52
C ARG A 247 4.96 -11.35 -28.68
N GLN A 248 6.28 -11.42 -28.49
CA GLN A 248 7.02 -12.69 -28.52
C GLN A 248 6.57 -13.69 -27.46
N LYS A 249 6.08 -13.23 -26.29
CA LYS A 249 5.53 -14.12 -25.24
C LYS A 249 4.12 -14.61 -25.54
N CYS A 250 3.31 -13.82 -26.24
CA CYS A 250 1.98 -14.22 -26.69
C CYS A 250 2.05 -15.21 -27.87
N ASP A 251 2.96 -15.00 -28.83
CA ASP A 251 3.13 -15.88 -30.00
C ASP A 251 3.73 -17.25 -29.62
N ARG A 252 4.61 -17.33 -28.62
CA ARG A 252 5.16 -18.62 -28.15
C ARG A 252 4.17 -19.48 -27.35
N ARG A 253 3.01 -18.95 -26.93
CA ARG A 253 2.09 -19.63 -25.99
C ARG A 253 0.71 -19.91 -26.55
N THR A 254 0.42 -19.54 -27.79
CA THR A 254 -0.92 -19.72 -28.36
C THR A 254 -0.85 -20.34 -29.75
N GLY A 255 -0.87 -21.67 -29.79
CA GLY A 255 -1.39 -22.38 -30.96
C GLY A 255 -2.82 -21.90 -31.21
N ILE A 256 -3.00 -21.16 -32.30
CA ILE A 256 -4.18 -20.91 -33.16
C ILE A 256 -5.53 -20.52 -32.49
N ALA A 257 -5.90 -21.00 -31.31
CA ALA A 257 -7.22 -20.82 -30.71
C ALA A 257 -7.44 -19.52 -29.92
N ALA A 258 -6.38 -18.80 -29.52
CA ALA A 258 -6.53 -17.58 -28.72
C ALA A 258 -6.71 -16.28 -29.53
N ARG A 259 -6.58 -16.32 -30.87
CA ARG A 259 -6.67 -15.12 -31.73
C ARG A 259 -8.05 -14.46 -31.73
N LYS A 260 -9.12 -15.15 -31.31
CA LYS A 260 -10.49 -14.59 -31.34
C LYS A 260 -10.95 -13.88 -30.06
N ARG A 261 -10.22 -13.97 -28.93
CA ARG A 261 -10.67 -13.34 -27.65
C ARG A 261 -9.94 -12.04 -27.29
N CYS A 262 -8.76 -11.77 -27.83
CA CYS A 262 -8.01 -10.56 -27.50
C CYS A 262 -8.44 -9.29 -28.25
N PHE A 263 -9.40 -9.37 -29.17
CA PHE A 263 -9.92 -8.21 -29.92
C PHE A 263 -11.39 -7.87 -29.64
N LYS A 264 -12.03 -8.51 -28.66
CA LYS A 264 -13.42 -8.26 -28.28
C LYS A 264 -13.53 -7.56 -26.91
N LEU A 265 -12.72 -6.53 -26.72
CA LEU A 265 -12.90 -5.49 -25.69
C LEU A 265 -12.33 -4.18 -26.26
N TYR A 266 -13.01 -3.67 -27.28
CA TYR A 266 -13.10 -2.25 -27.62
C TYR A 266 -14.57 -1.89 -27.56
#